data_AF-A0A8T8K5V0-F1
#
_entry.id   AF-A0A8T8K5V0-F1
#
_cell.length_a   1.000
_cell.length_b   1.000
_cell.length_c   1.000
_cell.angle_alpha   90.00
_cell.angle_beta   90.00
_cell.angle_gamma   90.00
#
_symmetry.space_group_name_H-M   'P 1'
#
loop_
_entity.id
_entity.type
_entity.pdbx_description
1 polymer ?
#
loop_
_entity_poly.entity_id
_entity_poly.type
_entity_poly.pdbx_seq_one_letter_code
_entity_poly.pdbx_strand_id
1 'polypeptide(L)'
;MQKTKTLAPITDLFDPSYKLSYFCEGLSKYVENQLKSCKKEYKVSKTLKTWHKKDIFHIEMLEAFCPECFTRSVIKNGVKGRKLIFYNKKKIKTEIQAYKCKKCNKKFNTDISELIENNSNFTRDFKSKCLELVGLFFGSLRNVAYKVKKDTGIHISHQTIENWILEYKNKKKDSKYRYSGYYIFDVEWVKIKGVWNYRFTLIDSKQDIIVADKIYSKENSKNIKEFLDQNTRNKNRIAITTDLDEKYKPIIEELGFKHQWCLFHTFKNFNKIIKNYIKQNKVSKEEINKIKEEKEEIFNLFQVGSLKNARNKFNQVLVKIKEYSKIIQFIIINSLRPYFKTFFAFLDDKNIQRTSNKIENIFQKTFPKSVKKLMKIKNGVMSRINIRKEIQYQKKVFDN
;
A
#
# COMPACT_ATOMS: atom_id res chain seq x y z
N MET A 1 51.89 27.30 -18.68
CA MET A 1 51.03 26.15 -18.33
C MET A 1 51.32 25.74 -16.90
N GLN A 2 50.37 25.91 -15.98
CA GLN A 2 50.15 25.05 -14.80
C GLN A 2 48.76 25.39 -14.25
N LYS A 3 47.83 24.43 -14.30
CA LYS A 3 46.47 24.57 -13.77
C LYS A 3 46.50 24.36 -12.27
N THR A 4 46.27 25.41 -11.49
CA THR A 4 45.97 25.32 -10.06
C THR A 4 44.52 24.85 -9.88
N LYS A 5 44.35 23.68 -9.25
CA LYS A 5 43.04 23.18 -8.80
C LYS A 5 42.63 23.99 -7.56
N THR A 6 41.56 24.77 -7.68
CA THR A 6 40.88 25.34 -6.52
C THR A 6 40.17 24.21 -5.77
N LEU A 7 40.70 23.85 -4.59
CA LEU A 7 40.00 23.03 -3.61
C LEU A 7 38.86 23.87 -3.03
N ALA A 8 37.64 23.33 -3.00
CA ALA A 8 36.52 23.97 -2.31
C ALA A 8 36.79 23.95 -0.80
N PRO A 9 36.48 25.03 -0.07
CA PRO A 9 36.67 25.08 1.37
C PRO A 9 35.75 24.07 2.05
N ILE A 10 36.35 23.09 2.72
CA ILE A 10 35.70 22.32 3.78
C ILE A 10 35.68 23.24 4.99
N THR A 11 34.52 23.81 5.29
CA THR A 11 34.01 24.12 6.64
C THR A 11 32.71 24.88 6.45
N ASP A 12 31.60 24.16 6.44
CA ASP A 12 30.53 24.47 7.37
C ASP A 12 29.59 23.27 7.46
N LEU A 13 29.63 22.69 8.66
CA LEU A 13 28.66 21.78 9.21
C LEU A 13 27.27 22.42 9.15
N PHE A 14 26.54 22.20 8.08
CA PHE A 14 25.08 22.17 8.19
C PHE A 14 24.65 20.72 8.29
N ASP A 15 24.53 20.31 9.55
CA ASP A 15 23.70 19.21 10.02
C ASP A 15 22.53 18.98 9.05
N PRO A 16 22.47 17.85 8.33
CA PRO A 16 21.24 17.43 7.69
C PRO A 16 20.31 17.03 8.83
N SER A 17 19.76 18.06 9.49
CA SER A 17 18.63 17.97 10.39
C SER A 17 17.67 16.99 9.77
N TYR A 18 17.57 15.84 10.43
CA TYR A 18 16.65 14.78 10.07
C TYR A 18 15.31 15.47 9.88
N LYS A 19 14.83 15.58 8.64
CA LYS A 19 13.48 16.09 8.38
C LYS A 19 12.52 15.13 9.07
N LEU A 20 12.14 15.48 10.28
CA LEU A 20 11.07 14.89 11.09
C LEU A 20 9.72 14.95 10.36
N SER A 21 9.64 15.52 9.15
CA SER A 21 8.47 15.48 8.27
C SER A 21 8.09 14.08 7.76
N TYR A 22 8.85 13.03 8.11
CA TYR A 22 8.47 11.64 7.84
C TYR A 22 7.75 10.97 9.01
N PHE A 23 7.59 11.68 10.12
CA PHE A 23 6.73 11.25 11.23
C PHE A 23 5.27 11.47 10.80
N CYS A 24 4.57 10.42 10.37
CA CYS A 24 3.10 10.48 10.45
C CYS A 24 2.78 10.52 11.95
N GLU A 25 2.17 11.58 12.46
CA GLU A 25 1.76 11.67 13.87
C GLU A 25 0.93 10.45 14.31
N GLY A 26 0.12 9.88 13.39
CA GLY A 26 -0.60 8.62 13.64
C GLY A 26 0.29 7.37 13.81
N LEU A 27 1.61 7.44 13.62
CA LEU A 27 2.57 6.38 13.97
C LEU A 27 3.10 6.52 15.40
N SER A 28 3.09 7.72 16.00
CA SER A 28 3.70 7.94 17.32
C SER A 28 2.98 7.15 18.42
N LYS A 29 1.65 7.25 18.47
CA LYS A 29 0.79 6.53 19.44
C LYS A 29 0.88 5.01 19.29
N TYR A 30 0.92 4.51 18.05
CA TYR A 30 1.08 3.07 17.78
C TYR A 30 2.46 2.56 18.23
N VAL A 31 3.52 3.33 17.95
CA VAL A 31 4.90 3.01 18.35
C VAL A 31 5.03 3.03 19.87
N GLU A 32 4.47 4.01 20.58
CA GLU A 32 4.48 4.05 22.06
C GLU A 32 3.77 2.84 22.69
N ASN A 33 2.62 2.42 22.13
CA ASN A 33 1.85 1.29 22.69
C ASN A 33 2.49 -0.09 22.42
N GLN A 34 3.21 -0.27 21.30
CA GLN A 34 3.99 -1.50 21.03
C GLN A 34 5.37 -1.49 21.73
N LEU A 35 5.92 -0.31 22.02
CA LEU A 35 7.19 -0.16 22.76
C LEU A 35 7.04 -0.32 24.27
N LYS A 36 5.81 -0.22 24.82
CA LYS A 36 5.54 -0.70 26.18
C LYS A 36 5.86 -2.19 26.20
N SER A 37 6.95 -2.52 26.88
CA SER A 37 7.40 -3.88 27.14
C SER A 37 6.29 -4.68 27.79
N CYS A 38 5.46 -5.33 26.99
CA CYS A 38 4.56 -6.34 27.49
C CYS A 38 5.44 -7.50 27.98
N LYS A 39 5.74 -7.48 29.28
CA LYS A 39 6.03 -8.69 30.08
C LYS A 39 4.77 -9.57 30.05
N LYS A 40 4.44 -10.13 28.89
CA LYS A 40 3.50 -11.23 28.79
C LYS A 40 4.36 -12.49 28.68
N GLU A 41 4.24 -13.37 29.65
CA GLU A 41 4.67 -14.75 29.51
C GLU A 41 3.86 -15.36 28.37
N TYR A 42 4.41 -15.32 27.16
CA TYR A 42 3.81 -15.96 26.02
C TYR A 42 3.81 -17.47 26.31
N LYS A 43 2.62 -18.08 26.38
CA LYS A 43 2.46 -19.51 26.06
C LYS A 43 2.97 -19.65 24.61
N VAL A 44 4.24 -20.05 24.47
CA VAL A 44 5.01 -19.95 23.22
C VAL A 44 4.46 -20.86 22.11
N SER A 45 3.62 -21.83 22.44
CA SER A 45 3.04 -22.78 21.49
C SER A 45 1.85 -23.52 22.10
N LYS A 46 0.94 -24.02 21.26
CA LYS A 46 -0.15 -24.91 21.67
C LYS A 46 0.28 -26.38 21.78
N THR A 47 1.39 -26.75 21.14
CA THR A 47 1.85 -28.14 20.97
C THR A 47 3.21 -28.41 21.62
N LEU A 48 3.90 -27.37 22.09
CA LEU A 48 5.22 -27.47 22.70
C LEU A 48 5.21 -27.11 24.17
N LYS A 49 6.04 -27.83 24.93
CA LYS A 49 6.40 -27.49 26.29
C LYS A 49 7.82 -26.93 26.30
N THR A 50 7.99 -25.76 26.91
CA THR A 50 9.24 -25.00 26.88
C THR A 50 9.64 -24.53 28.27
N TRP A 51 10.92 -24.65 28.63
CA TRP A 51 11.46 -24.14 29.90
C TRP A 51 12.92 -23.72 29.75
N HIS A 52 13.43 -23.01 30.75
CA HIS A 52 14.84 -22.61 30.83
C HIS A 52 15.54 -23.36 31.97
N LYS A 53 16.77 -23.84 31.74
CA LYS A 53 17.64 -24.40 32.78
C LYS A 53 19.09 -24.05 32.45
N LYS A 54 19.81 -23.43 33.40
CA LYS A 54 21.23 -23.04 33.25
C LYS A 54 21.53 -22.33 31.90
N ASP A 55 20.73 -21.32 31.56
CA ASP A 55 20.80 -20.54 30.30
C ASP A 55 20.54 -21.31 29.00
N ILE A 56 20.08 -22.56 29.09
CA ILE A 56 19.65 -23.36 27.95
C ILE A 56 18.12 -23.33 27.87
N PHE A 57 17.61 -23.06 26.66
CA PHE A 57 16.19 -23.12 26.37
C PHE A 57 15.83 -24.53 25.88
N HIS A 58 15.00 -25.24 26.62
CA HIS A 58 14.60 -26.60 26.25
C HIS A 58 13.22 -26.60 25.61
N ILE A 59 13.08 -27.39 24.55
CA ILE A 59 11.83 -27.54 23.79
C ILE A 59 11.52 -29.02 23.63
N GLU A 60 10.33 -29.42 24.07
CA GLU A 60 9.81 -30.78 23.91
C GLU A 60 8.35 -30.76 23.44
N MET A 61 7.87 -31.86 22.89
CA MET A 61 6.46 -32.00 22.54
C MET A 61 5.60 -32.02 23.81
N LEU A 62 4.52 -31.24 23.83
CA LEU A 62 3.55 -31.25 24.93
C LEU A 62 2.92 -32.65 25.07
N GLU A 63 2.48 -33.22 23.95
CA GLU A 63 2.08 -34.63 23.83
C GLU A 63 2.96 -35.30 22.77
N ALA A 64 3.84 -36.20 23.21
CA ALA A 64 4.77 -36.87 22.30
C ALA A 64 4.09 -38.07 21.61
N PHE A 65 4.14 -38.10 20.28
CA PHE A 65 3.68 -39.21 19.46
C PHE A 65 4.61 -39.41 18.26
N CYS A 66 4.65 -40.63 17.73
CA CYS A 66 5.44 -40.93 16.55
C CYS A 66 4.76 -40.35 15.29
N PRO A 67 5.44 -39.53 14.47
CA PRO A 67 4.83 -38.94 13.27
C PRO A 67 4.51 -39.96 12.17
N GLU A 68 4.96 -41.21 12.29
CA GLU A 68 4.85 -42.22 11.24
C GLU A 68 3.76 -43.24 11.51
N CYS A 69 3.61 -43.66 12.77
CA CYS A 69 2.62 -44.65 13.18
C CYS A 69 1.65 -44.11 14.23
N PHE A 70 1.72 -42.82 14.53
CA PHE A 70 0.84 -42.06 15.44
C PHE A 70 0.70 -42.61 16.87
N THR A 71 1.52 -43.59 17.26
CA THR A 71 1.53 -44.11 18.63
C THR A 71 2.12 -43.11 19.61
N ARG A 72 1.55 -43.05 20.81
CA ARG A 72 2.09 -42.33 21.97
C ARG A 72 3.21 -43.11 22.68
N SER A 73 3.48 -44.35 22.27
CA SER A 73 4.56 -45.18 22.82
C SER A 73 5.93 -44.74 22.33
N VAL A 74 6.40 -43.60 22.86
CA VAL A 74 7.68 -42.97 22.50
C VAL A 74 8.52 -42.71 23.75
N ILE A 75 9.84 -42.80 23.62
CA ILE A 75 10.81 -42.51 24.68
C ILE A 75 11.73 -41.37 24.29
N LYS A 76 12.19 -40.61 25.28
CA LYS A 76 13.23 -39.58 25.09
C LYS A 76 14.54 -40.26 24.68
N ASN A 77 15.18 -39.76 23.63
CA ASN A 77 16.38 -40.34 23.01
C ASN A 77 17.42 -39.26 22.72
N GLY A 78 17.84 -38.54 23.77
CA GLY A 78 18.82 -37.45 23.68
C GLY A 78 18.22 -36.11 23.24
N VAL A 79 19.10 -35.15 22.96
CA VAL A 79 18.74 -33.79 22.58
C VAL A 79 19.57 -33.32 21.39
N LYS A 80 19.00 -32.44 20.57
CA LYS A 80 19.70 -31.76 19.49
C LYS A 80 19.91 -30.29 19.85
N GLY A 81 21.17 -29.89 19.99
CA GLY A 81 21.54 -28.50 20.20
C GLY A 81 21.30 -27.63 18.96
N ARG A 82 20.72 -26.45 19.14
CA ARG A 82 20.54 -25.41 18.11
C ARG A 82 20.68 -24.03 18.75
N LYS A 83 21.16 -23.03 18.00
CA LYS A 83 21.17 -21.64 18.47
C LYS A 83 19.96 -20.92 17.86
N LEU A 84 19.03 -20.49 18.70
CA LEU A 84 17.85 -19.74 18.27
C LEU A 84 18.00 -18.26 18.59
N ILE A 85 17.45 -17.42 17.72
CA ILE A 85 17.52 -15.96 17.81
C ILE A 85 16.11 -15.43 17.99
N PHE A 86 15.86 -14.91 19.20
CA PHE A 86 14.62 -14.27 19.61
C PHE A 86 14.79 -12.76 19.63
N TYR A 87 13.72 -12.03 19.33
CA TYR A 87 13.80 -10.56 19.30
C TYR A 87 14.06 -10.01 20.70
N ASN A 88 13.29 -10.46 21.69
CA ASN A 88 13.36 -9.96 23.07
C ASN A 88 14.44 -10.65 23.93
N LYS A 89 14.87 -11.87 23.58
CA LYS A 89 15.75 -12.69 24.42
C LYS A 89 17.14 -12.92 23.80
N LYS A 90 17.46 -12.19 22.73
CA LYS A 90 18.72 -12.31 21.98
C LYS A 90 18.97 -13.74 21.48
N LYS A 91 20.25 -14.15 21.44
CA LYS A 91 20.71 -15.46 20.96
C LYS A 91 20.77 -16.45 22.13
N ILE A 92 19.99 -17.52 22.06
CA ILE A 92 19.87 -18.52 23.13
C ILE A 92 20.33 -19.89 22.63
N LYS A 93 21.12 -20.60 23.44
CA LYS A 93 21.40 -22.02 23.22
C LYS A 93 20.13 -22.82 23.51
N THR A 94 19.68 -23.58 22.55
CA THR A 94 18.42 -24.33 22.60
C THR A 94 18.69 -25.82 22.47
N GLU A 95 18.04 -26.62 23.30
CA GLU A 95 18.03 -28.07 23.20
C GLU A 95 16.65 -28.55 22.77
N ILE A 96 16.61 -29.25 21.64
CA ILE A 96 15.40 -29.80 21.05
C ILE A 96 15.35 -31.27 21.42
N GLN A 97 14.30 -31.70 22.13
CA GLN A 97 14.15 -33.09 22.55
C GLN A 97 14.02 -34.01 21.34
N ALA A 98 14.83 -35.08 21.32
CA ALA A 98 14.73 -36.18 20.38
C ALA A 98 13.98 -37.36 21.01
N TYR A 99 13.26 -38.12 20.19
CA TYR A 99 12.45 -39.26 20.60
C TYR A 99 12.75 -40.48 19.74
N LYS A 100 12.50 -41.67 20.31
CA LYS A 100 12.47 -42.94 19.60
C LYS A 100 11.11 -43.60 19.81
N CYS A 101 10.47 -44.04 18.73
CA CYS A 101 9.24 -44.81 18.79
C CYS A 101 9.53 -46.24 19.25
N LYS A 102 8.78 -46.76 20.23
CA LYS A 102 8.91 -48.17 20.66
C LYS A 102 8.29 -49.15 19.65
N LYS A 103 7.28 -48.71 18.89
CA LYS A 103 6.56 -49.57 17.92
C LYS A 103 7.34 -49.76 16.61
N CYS A 104 7.78 -48.66 15.99
CA CYS A 104 8.43 -48.70 14.68
C CYS A 104 9.93 -48.35 14.71
N ASN A 105 10.52 -48.17 15.89
CA ASN A 105 11.94 -47.82 16.10
C ASN A 105 12.44 -46.52 15.46
N LYS A 106 11.58 -45.76 14.75
CA LYS A 106 11.92 -44.49 14.11
C LYS A 106 12.33 -43.43 15.15
N LYS A 107 13.43 -42.74 14.86
CA LYS A 107 13.93 -41.60 15.63
C LYS A 107 13.45 -40.31 14.99
N PHE A 108 12.99 -39.36 15.80
CA PHE A 108 12.51 -38.06 15.34
C PHE A 108 12.78 -36.98 16.39
N ASN A 109 12.77 -35.71 15.98
CA ASN A 109 12.93 -34.58 16.89
C ASN A 109 11.59 -33.89 17.12
N THR A 110 11.49 -33.14 18.21
CA THR A 110 10.38 -32.19 18.41
C THR A 110 10.23 -31.28 17.21
N ASP A 111 9.03 -31.20 16.65
CA ASP A 111 8.74 -30.25 15.57
C ASP A 111 8.69 -28.83 16.12
N ILE A 112 9.59 -27.97 15.64
CA ILE A 112 9.67 -26.56 16.03
C ILE A 112 9.26 -25.62 14.90
N SER A 113 8.52 -26.13 13.91
CA SER A 113 8.00 -25.37 12.77
C SER A 113 7.10 -24.20 13.19
N GLU A 114 6.45 -24.28 14.35
CA GLU A 114 5.69 -23.18 14.96
C GLU A 114 6.58 -21.98 15.35
N LEU A 115 7.87 -22.22 15.67
CA LEU A 115 8.79 -21.21 16.18
C LEU A 115 9.75 -20.68 15.13
N ILE A 116 10.18 -21.53 14.20
CA ILE A 116 11.16 -21.19 13.18
C ILE A 116 10.75 -21.72 11.81
N GLU A 117 11.24 -21.07 10.76
CA GLU A 117 11.19 -21.62 9.42
C GLU A 117 12.31 -22.65 9.23
N ASN A 118 12.11 -23.58 8.27
CA ASN A 118 13.12 -24.56 7.91
C ASN A 118 14.45 -23.87 7.59
N ASN A 119 15.55 -24.44 8.10
CA ASN A 119 16.91 -23.91 7.92
C ASN A 119 17.16 -22.48 8.43
N SER A 120 16.27 -21.89 9.23
CA SER A 120 16.46 -20.58 9.87
C SER A 120 16.91 -20.70 11.33
N ASN A 121 17.76 -19.78 11.79
CA ASN A 121 18.02 -19.62 13.22
C ASN A 121 17.20 -18.47 13.84
N PHE A 122 16.57 -17.65 13.01
CA PHE A 122 15.66 -16.59 13.44
C PHE A 122 14.28 -17.15 13.68
N THR A 123 13.70 -16.79 14.82
CA THR A 123 12.31 -17.09 15.13
C THR A 123 11.35 -16.34 14.23
N ARG A 124 10.15 -16.91 14.04
CA ARG A 124 9.06 -16.27 13.29
C ARG A 124 8.69 -14.92 13.90
N ASP A 125 8.71 -14.81 15.23
CA ASP A 125 8.50 -13.55 15.95
C ASP A 125 9.56 -12.49 15.58
N PHE A 126 10.84 -12.88 15.56
CA PHE A 126 11.92 -11.98 15.11
C PHE A 126 11.68 -11.48 13.68
N LYS A 127 11.38 -12.39 12.75
CA LYS A 127 11.05 -12.06 11.36
C LYS A 127 9.86 -11.11 11.29
N SER A 128 8.78 -11.42 12.02
CA SER A 128 7.56 -10.61 12.08
C SER A 128 7.85 -9.20 12.57
N LYS A 129 8.64 -9.05 13.64
CA LYS A 129 9.06 -7.74 14.16
C LYS A 129 9.89 -6.96 13.16
N CYS A 130 10.82 -7.60 12.44
CA CYS A 130 11.56 -6.92 11.38
C CYS A 130 10.64 -6.42 10.25
N LEU A 131 9.67 -7.23 9.81
CA LEU A 131 8.71 -6.82 8.78
C LEU A 131 7.78 -5.71 9.28
N GLU A 132 7.39 -5.72 10.54
CA GLU A 132 6.65 -4.63 11.18
C GLU A 132 7.44 -3.32 11.11
N LEU A 133 8.73 -3.32 11.49
CA LEU A 133 9.58 -2.13 11.40
C LEU A 133 9.73 -1.63 9.95
N VAL A 134 9.85 -2.54 8.98
CA VAL A 134 9.85 -2.18 7.54
C VAL A 134 8.55 -1.47 7.17
N GLY A 135 7.41 -2.02 7.60
CA GLY A 135 6.09 -1.43 7.39
C GLY A 135 5.96 -0.05 8.02
N LEU A 136 6.43 0.14 9.25
CA LEU A 136 6.31 1.40 9.98
C LEU A 136 7.18 2.51 9.39
N PHE A 137 8.47 2.26 9.17
CA PHE A 137 9.41 3.36 8.94
C PHE A 137 9.54 3.82 7.48
N PHE A 138 9.20 2.98 6.49
CA PHE A 138 9.56 3.21 5.08
C PHE A 138 11.05 3.53 4.83
N GLY A 139 11.88 3.31 5.85
CA GLY A 139 13.30 3.64 5.84
C GLY A 139 14.10 2.65 5.02
N SER A 140 15.38 2.96 4.83
CA SER A 140 16.30 2.02 4.22
C SER A 140 16.35 0.72 5.06
N LEU A 141 16.55 -0.42 4.40
CA LEU A 141 16.73 -1.69 5.12
C LEU A 141 17.95 -1.66 6.06
N ARG A 142 18.91 -0.78 5.79
CA ARG A 142 20.05 -0.53 6.67
C ARG A 142 19.61 0.16 7.96
N ASN A 143 18.66 1.09 7.90
CA ASN A 143 18.10 1.73 9.08
C ASN A 143 17.28 0.74 9.92
N VAL A 144 16.54 -0.17 9.27
CA VAL A 144 15.85 -1.26 9.98
C VAL A 144 16.86 -2.17 10.66
N ALA A 145 17.91 -2.60 9.96
CA ALA A 145 18.98 -3.41 10.55
C ALA A 145 19.68 -2.70 11.72
N TYR A 146 19.95 -1.40 11.60
CA TYR A 146 20.51 -0.57 12.66
C TYR A 146 19.58 -0.51 13.88
N LYS A 147 18.28 -0.28 13.66
CA LYS A 147 17.26 -0.27 14.73
C LYS A 147 17.21 -1.62 15.44
N VAL A 148 17.18 -2.72 14.69
CA VAL A 148 17.22 -4.08 15.26
C VAL A 148 18.50 -4.30 16.10
N LYS A 149 19.66 -3.83 15.62
CA LYS A 149 20.91 -3.89 16.39
C LYS A 149 20.82 -3.07 17.67
N LYS A 150 20.24 -1.88 17.64
CA LYS A 150 20.03 -1.03 18.82
C LYS A 150 19.10 -1.68 19.84
N ASP A 151 18.03 -2.31 19.38
CA ASP A 151 16.99 -2.89 20.24
C ASP A 151 17.42 -4.22 20.87
N THR A 152 18.20 -5.02 20.13
CA THR A 152 18.48 -6.43 20.50
C THR A 152 19.96 -6.74 20.70
N GLY A 153 20.87 -5.87 20.22
CA GLY A 153 22.31 -6.17 20.11
C GLY A 153 22.67 -7.12 18.96
N ILE A 154 21.69 -7.65 18.21
CA ILE A 154 21.92 -8.63 17.14
C ILE A 154 22.21 -7.90 15.83
N HIS A 155 23.31 -8.28 15.19
CA HIS A 155 23.62 -7.82 13.85
C HIS A 155 22.87 -8.65 12.81
N ILE A 156 21.99 -8.01 12.03
CA ILE A 156 21.30 -8.62 10.89
C ILE A 156 21.67 -7.89 9.61
N SER A 157 21.87 -8.64 8.53
CA SER A 157 22.15 -8.02 7.23
C SER A 157 20.87 -7.44 6.61
N HIS A 158 21.01 -6.33 5.89
CA HIS A 158 19.91 -5.76 5.11
C HIS A 158 19.38 -6.74 4.04
N GLN A 159 20.24 -7.63 3.53
CA GLN A 159 19.86 -8.67 2.56
C GLN A 159 18.96 -9.74 3.18
N THR A 160 19.22 -10.12 4.44
CA THR A 160 18.34 -11.06 5.17
C THR A 160 16.94 -10.47 5.31
N ILE A 161 16.84 -9.18 5.65
CA ILE A 161 15.55 -8.47 5.73
C ILE A 161 14.89 -8.41 4.35
N GLU A 162 15.66 -8.13 3.28
CA GLU A 162 15.11 -8.14 1.91
C GLU A 162 14.53 -9.50 1.55
N ASN A 163 15.23 -10.60 1.84
CA ASN A 163 14.74 -11.95 1.56
C ASN A 163 13.39 -12.21 2.26
N TRP A 164 13.25 -11.80 3.52
CA TRP A 164 11.99 -11.90 4.25
C TRP A 164 10.87 -11.06 3.65
N ILE A 165 11.18 -9.88 3.12
CA ILE A 165 10.21 -9.07 2.37
C ILE A 165 9.79 -9.82 1.10
N LEU A 166 10.72 -10.40 0.35
CA LEU A 166 10.42 -11.11 -0.89
C LEU A 166 9.58 -12.38 -0.67
N GLU A 167 9.78 -13.05 0.46
CA GLU A 167 9.00 -14.21 0.88
C GLU A 167 7.61 -13.84 1.43
N TYR A 168 7.40 -12.57 1.79
CA TYR A 168 6.13 -12.14 2.36
C TYR A 168 5.00 -12.32 1.34
N LYS A 169 4.18 -13.34 1.57
CA LYS A 169 2.95 -13.59 0.82
C LYS A 169 1.81 -12.85 1.52
N ASN A 170 1.09 -12.04 0.77
CA ASN A 170 -0.15 -11.47 1.28
C ASN A 170 -1.09 -12.64 1.59
N LYS A 171 -1.48 -12.80 2.86
CA LYS A 171 -2.60 -13.68 3.20
C LYS A 171 -3.81 -13.03 2.56
N LYS A 172 -4.26 -13.56 1.40
CA LYS A 172 -5.57 -13.23 0.86
C LYS A 172 -6.55 -13.54 1.99
N LYS A 173 -7.05 -12.51 2.67
CA LYS A 173 -8.25 -12.68 3.47
C LYS A 173 -9.32 -12.93 2.44
N ASP A 174 -9.80 -14.17 2.36
CA ASP A 174 -11.04 -14.46 1.65
C ASP A 174 -12.11 -13.58 2.29
N SER A 175 -12.36 -12.45 1.64
CA SER A 175 -13.40 -11.55 2.06
C SER A 175 -14.71 -12.25 1.72
N LYS A 176 -15.39 -12.76 2.74
CA LYS A 176 -16.83 -13.08 2.67
C LYS A 176 -17.69 -11.85 2.32
N TYR A 177 -17.08 -10.67 2.15
CA TYR A 177 -17.76 -9.43 1.78
C TYR A 177 -18.30 -9.51 0.35
N ARG A 178 -19.62 -9.36 0.22
CA ARG A 178 -20.24 -9.01 -1.06
C ARG A 178 -19.83 -7.57 -1.40
N TYR A 179 -19.08 -7.38 -2.48
CA TYR A 179 -18.72 -6.04 -2.95
C TYR A 179 -19.96 -5.27 -3.40
N SER A 180 -19.96 -3.96 -3.16
CA SER A 180 -21.11 -3.09 -3.38
C SER A 180 -21.40 -2.83 -4.86
N GLY A 181 -20.37 -2.92 -5.70
CA GLY A 181 -20.43 -2.59 -7.13
C GLY A 181 -20.12 -1.14 -7.47
N TYR A 182 -19.80 -0.31 -6.46
CA TYR A 182 -19.35 1.07 -6.61
C TYR A 182 -17.84 1.14 -6.43
N TYR A 183 -17.10 1.29 -7.51
CA TYR A 183 -15.64 1.23 -7.48
C TYR A 183 -14.96 2.57 -7.79
N ILE A 184 -13.71 2.69 -7.35
CA ILE A 184 -12.77 3.70 -7.84
C ILE A 184 -11.57 2.94 -8.43
N PHE A 185 -11.13 3.37 -9.60
CA PHE A 185 -9.95 2.82 -10.27
C PHE A 185 -8.95 3.93 -10.60
N ASP A 186 -7.66 3.66 -10.36
CA ASP A 186 -6.57 4.57 -10.67
C ASP A 186 -5.24 3.80 -10.81
N VAL A 187 -4.26 4.46 -11.44
CA VAL A 187 -2.94 3.90 -11.76
C VAL A 187 -1.83 4.73 -11.13
N GLU A 188 -1.00 4.09 -10.31
CA GLU A 188 0.17 4.70 -9.70
C GLU A 188 1.47 4.26 -10.41
N TRP A 189 2.30 5.22 -10.79
CA TRP A 189 3.58 4.93 -11.46
C TRP A 189 4.66 4.52 -10.46
N VAL A 190 5.38 3.44 -10.77
CA VAL A 190 6.45 2.85 -9.96
C VAL A 190 7.66 2.57 -10.86
N LYS A 191 8.87 2.93 -10.42
CA LYS A 191 10.11 2.68 -11.18
C LYS A 191 10.77 1.39 -10.67
N ILE A 192 10.94 0.40 -11.54
CA ILE A 192 11.60 -0.87 -11.25
C ILE A 192 12.82 -0.99 -12.14
N LYS A 193 14.03 -1.08 -11.56
CA LYS A 193 15.31 -1.09 -12.31
C LYS A 193 15.40 0.04 -13.34
N GLY A 194 14.96 1.23 -12.96
CA GLY A 194 14.99 2.39 -13.87
C GLY A 194 13.85 2.44 -14.91
N VAL A 195 13.01 1.40 -15.02
CA VAL A 195 11.91 1.34 -15.98
C VAL A 195 10.57 1.62 -15.30
N TRP A 196 9.73 2.45 -15.92
CA TRP A 196 8.39 2.73 -15.42
C TRP A 196 7.49 1.49 -15.54
N ASN A 197 6.79 1.21 -14.45
CA ASN A 197 5.78 0.20 -14.29
C ASN A 197 4.57 0.85 -13.62
N TYR A 198 3.43 0.17 -13.63
CA TYR A 198 2.13 0.75 -13.35
C TYR A 198 1.37 -0.11 -12.37
N ARG A 199 1.12 0.43 -11.18
CA ARG A 199 0.34 -0.22 -10.13
C ARG A 199 -1.13 0.12 -10.35
N PHE A 200 -1.88 -0.85 -10.85
CA PHE A 200 -3.32 -0.77 -11.03
C PHE A 200 -3.99 -1.09 -9.72
N THR A 201 -4.88 -0.23 -9.24
CA THR A 201 -5.62 -0.45 -7.99
C THR A 201 -7.11 -0.21 -8.22
N LEU A 202 -7.92 -1.16 -7.74
CA LEU A 202 -9.38 -1.09 -7.74
C LEU A 202 -9.86 -1.16 -6.30
N ILE A 203 -10.68 -0.21 -5.88
CA ILE A 203 -11.24 -0.17 -4.52
C ILE A 203 -12.76 -0.13 -4.57
N ASP A 204 -13.40 -0.81 -3.62
CA ASP A 204 -14.82 -0.66 -3.34
C ASP A 204 -15.00 0.60 -2.50
N SER A 205 -15.63 1.59 -3.12
CA SER A 205 -15.72 2.93 -2.56
C SER A 205 -16.71 3.04 -1.41
N LYS A 206 -17.71 2.16 -1.32
CA LYS A 206 -18.64 2.11 -0.18
C LYS A 206 -18.01 1.43 1.02
N GLN A 207 -17.30 0.33 0.78
CA GLN A 207 -16.75 -0.49 1.85
C GLN A 207 -15.34 -0.05 2.30
N ASP A 208 -14.68 0.83 1.54
CA ASP A 208 -13.28 1.23 1.77
C ASP A 208 -12.32 0.02 1.75
N ILE A 209 -12.59 -0.93 0.86
CA ILE A 209 -11.82 -2.18 0.72
C ILE A 209 -11.13 -2.22 -0.65
N ILE A 210 -9.86 -2.63 -0.67
CA ILE A 210 -9.14 -2.89 -1.92
C ILE A 210 -9.64 -4.19 -2.53
N VAL A 211 -10.22 -4.11 -3.73
CA VAL A 211 -10.69 -5.26 -4.50
C VAL A 211 -9.52 -5.95 -5.17
N ALA A 212 -8.63 -5.18 -5.79
CA ALA A 212 -7.47 -5.68 -6.51
C ALA A 212 -6.34 -4.65 -6.53
N ASP A 213 -5.10 -5.12 -6.52
CA ASP A 213 -3.90 -4.30 -6.60
C ASP A 213 -2.77 -5.10 -7.26
N LYS A 214 -2.31 -4.64 -8.43
CA LYS A 214 -1.36 -5.40 -9.26
C LYS A 214 -0.48 -4.47 -10.09
N ILE A 215 0.78 -4.84 -10.24
CA ILE A 215 1.73 -4.12 -11.09
C ILE A 215 1.73 -4.68 -12.51
N TYR A 216 1.77 -3.80 -13.50
CA TYR A 216 1.90 -4.08 -14.92
C TYR A 216 3.11 -3.34 -15.49
N SER A 217 3.74 -3.88 -16.52
CA SER A 217 4.85 -3.23 -17.22
C SER A 217 4.40 -2.17 -18.22
N LYS A 218 3.12 -2.17 -18.60
CA LYS A 218 2.52 -1.23 -19.55
C LYS A 218 1.15 -0.77 -19.08
N GLU A 219 0.86 0.51 -19.24
CA GLU A 219 -0.45 1.13 -19.01
C GLU A 219 -1.19 1.27 -20.34
N ASN A 220 -1.83 0.19 -20.79
CA ASN A 220 -2.60 0.19 -22.05
C ASN A 220 -4.03 -0.30 -21.82
N SER A 221 -4.92 0.05 -22.75
CA SER A 221 -6.36 -0.25 -22.66
C SER A 221 -6.65 -1.74 -22.47
N LYS A 222 -5.89 -2.62 -23.13
CA LYS A 222 -6.01 -4.07 -22.98
C LYS A 222 -5.76 -4.52 -21.54
N ASN A 223 -4.63 -4.13 -20.95
CA ASN A 223 -4.29 -4.48 -19.57
C ASN A 223 -5.32 -3.94 -18.56
N ILE A 224 -5.82 -2.72 -18.78
CA ILE A 224 -6.82 -2.09 -17.91
C ILE A 224 -8.14 -2.85 -17.99
N LYS A 225 -8.63 -3.14 -19.21
CA LYS A 225 -9.85 -3.90 -19.44
C LYS A 225 -9.76 -5.30 -18.82
N GLU A 226 -8.69 -6.04 -19.09
CA GLU A 226 -8.46 -7.37 -18.51
C GLU A 226 -8.41 -7.32 -16.97
N PHE A 227 -7.73 -6.31 -16.41
CA PHE A 227 -7.66 -6.13 -14.96
C PHE A 227 -9.04 -5.86 -14.36
N LEU A 228 -9.82 -4.94 -14.93
CA LEU A 228 -11.15 -4.60 -14.43
C LEU A 228 -12.11 -5.78 -14.60
N ASP A 229 -12.15 -6.42 -15.77
CA ASP A 229 -13.02 -7.57 -16.04
C ASP A 229 -12.75 -8.73 -15.08
N GLN A 230 -11.50 -9.20 -14.99
CA GLN A 230 -11.13 -10.33 -14.14
C GLN A 230 -11.47 -10.07 -12.67
N ASN A 231 -11.23 -8.86 -12.19
CA ASN A 231 -11.48 -8.52 -10.80
C ASN A 231 -12.94 -8.18 -10.50
N THR A 232 -13.83 -8.12 -11.51
CA THR A 232 -15.26 -7.80 -11.36
C THR A 232 -16.22 -8.81 -11.99
N ARG A 233 -15.73 -9.91 -12.59
CA ARG A 233 -16.52 -10.88 -13.37
C ARG A 233 -17.76 -11.44 -12.65
N ASN A 234 -17.65 -11.69 -11.35
CA ASN A 234 -18.74 -12.23 -10.52
C ASN A 234 -19.13 -11.24 -9.40
N LYS A 235 -19.04 -9.94 -9.67
CA LYS A 235 -19.34 -8.88 -8.72
C LYS A 235 -20.34 -7.91 -9.36
N ASN A 236 -21.08 -7.20 -8.53
CA ASN A 236 -21.97 -6.14 -9.01
C ASN A 236 -21.17 -5.11 -9.81
N ARG A 237 -21.69 -4.71 -10.97
CA ARG A 237 -21.07 -3.69 -11.82
C ARG A 237 -21.98 -2.47 -11.92
N ILE A 238 -21.88 -1.56 -10.97
CA ILE A 238 -22.78 -0.39 -10.92
C ILE A 238 -22.08 0.85 -11.48
N ALA A 239 -20.97 1.26 -10.87
CA ALA A 239 -20.23 2.43 -11.32
C ALA A 239 -18.73 2.36 -11.02
N ILE A 240 -17.94 3.06 -11.83
CA ILE A 240 -16.52 3.31 -11.57
C ILE A 240 -16.23 4.81 -11.67
N THR A 241 -15.52 5.33 -10.67
CA THR A 241 -14.90 6.67 -10.72
C THR A 241 -13.42 6.56 -11.07
N THR A 242 -12.92 7.35 -12.02
CA THR A 242 -11.50 7.39 -12.43
C THR A 242 -10.96 8.82 -12.52
N ASP A 243 -9.65 8.98 -12.78
CA ASP A 243 -9.07 10.26 -13.22
C ASP A 243 -9.58 10.69 -14.61
N LEU A 244 -8.98 11.67 -15.28
CA LEU A 244 -9.44 12.20 -16.57
C LEU A 244 -8.86 11.52 -17.83
N ASP A 245 -8.20 10.38 -17.73
CA ASP A 245 -7.63 9.74 -18.92
C ASP A 245 -8.74 9.17 -19.81
N GLU A 246 -8.90 9.75 -21.01
CA GLU A 246 -9.96 9.44 -21.98
C GLU A 246 -10.07 7.96 -22.32
N LYS A 247 -8.98 7.18 -22.23
CA LYS A 247 -8.99 5.74 -22.50
C LYS A 247 -9.88 4.96 -21.54
N TYR A 248 -10.16 5.48 -20.35
CA TYR A 248 -10.94 4.78 -19.34
C TYR A 248 -12.42 4.69 -19.68
N LYS A 249 -13.02 5.76 -20.21
CA LYS A 249 -14.45 5.82 -20.51
C LYS A 249 -14.94 4.65 -21.38
N PRO A 250 -14.39 4.40 -22.59
CA PRO A 250 -14.86 3.30 -23.43
C PRO A 250 -14.70 1.94 -22.75
N ILE A 251 -13.63 1.73 -21.98
CA ILE A 251 -13.40 0.47 -21.26
C ILE A 251 -14.46 0.26 -20.16
N ILE A 252 -14.75 1.30 -19.39
CA ILE A 252 -15.69 1.24 -18.25
C ILE A 252 -17.11 0.98 -18.76
N GLU A 253 -17.52 1.70 -19.80
CA GLU A 253 -18.84 1.55 -20.42
C GLU A 253 -18.99 0.18 -21.09
N GLU A 254 -17.97 -0.30 -21.80
CA GLU A 254 -17.97 -1.65 -22.40
C GLU A 254 -18.13 -2.75 -21.35
N LEU A 255 -17.56 -2.58 -20.15
CA LEU A 255 -17.69 -3.53 -19.05
C LEU A 255 -19.04 -3.44 -18.31
N GLY A 256 -19.93 -2.54 -18.72
CA GLY A 256 -21.27 -2.38 -18.19
C GLY A 256 -21.40 -1.46 -16.97
N PHE A 257 -20.38 -0.64 -16.68
CA PHE A 257 -20.42 0.30 -15.57
C PHE A 257 -20.91 1.68 -16.00
N LYS A 258 -21.62 2.38 -15.10
CA LYS A 258 -21.70 3.84 -15.17
C LYS A 258 -20.34 4.46 -14.87
N HIS A 259 -19.98 5.50 -15.59
CA HIS A 259 -18.68 6.15 -15.43
C HIS A 259 -18.81 7.53 -14.80
N GLN A 260 -17.95 7.81 -13.82
CA GLN A 260 -17.77 9.13 -13.22
C GLN A 260 -16.33 9.61 -13.38
N TRP A 261 -16.16 10.84 -13.89
CA TRP A 261 -14.86 11.51 -13.86
C TRP A 261 -14.59 12.16 -12.50
N CYS A 262 -13.38 12.01 -11.98
CA CYS A 262 -12.98 12.63 -10.71
C CYS A 262 -13.02 14.17 -10.82
N LEU A 263 -13.87 14.80 -10.00
CA LEU A 263 -14.02 16.26 -10.00
C LEU A 263 -12.75 16.99 -9.54
N PHE A 264 -11.99 16.41 -8.61
CA PHE A 264 -10.71 17.00 -8.17
C PHE A 264 -9.71 17.10 -9.35
N HIS A 265 -9.56 16.01 -10.10
CA HIS A 265 -8.73 15.99 -11.30
C HIS A 265 -9.27 16.95 -12.38
N THR A 266 -10.59 17.02 -12.53
CA THR A 266 -11.29 17.97 -13.43
C THR A 266 -10.86 19.41 -13.16
N PHE A 267 -11.06 19.89 -11.92
CA PHE A 267 -10.71 21.26 -11.55
C PHE A 267 -9.23 21.54 -11.68
N LYS A 268 -8.38 20.58 -11.31
CA LYS A 268 -6.93 20.71 -11.47
C LYS A 268 -6.52 20.85 -12.93
N ASN A 269 -7.14 20.06 -13.82
CA ASN A 269 -6.86 20.11 -15.25
C ASN A 269 -7.31 21.44 -15.86
N PHE A 270 -8.54 21.88 -15.58
CA PHE A 270 -9.06 23.16 -16.08
C PHE A 270 -8.22 24.35 -15.60
N ASN A 271 -7.85 24.38 -14.32
CA ASN A 271 -6.94 25.40 -13.80
C ASN A 271 -5.58 25.39 -14.50
N LYS A 272 -5.03 24.21 -14.80
CA LYS A 272 -3.77 24.08 -15.55
C LYS A 272 -3.90 24.62 -16.98
N ILE A 273 -4.98 24.28 -17.68
CA ILE A 273 -5.28 24.76 -19.04
C ILE A 273 -5.35 26.29 -19.05
N ILE A 274 -6.15 26.87 -18.16
CA ILE A 274 -6.31 28.33 -18.03
C ILE A 274 -4.97 29.01 -17.71
N LYS A 275 -4.23 28.49 -16.73
CA LYS A 275 -2.93 29.06 -16.34
C LYS A 275 -1.92 29.04 -17.49
N ASN A 276 -1.87 27.96 -18.26
CA ASN A 276 -0.99 27.84 -19.41
C ASN A 276 -1.37 28.83 -20.52
N TYR A 277 -2.66 28.96 -20.81
CA TYR A 277 -3.17 29.93 -21.78
C TYR A 277 -2.78 31.36 -21.41
N ILE A 278 -3.01 31.77 -20.15
CA ILE A 278 -2.65 33.12 -19.66
C ILE A 278 -1.14 33.36 -19.81
N LYS A 279 -0.32 32.37 -19.43
CA LYS A 279 1.15 32.47 -19.51
C LYS A 279 1.64 32.62 -20.96
N GLN A 280 1.01 31.92 -21.90
CA GLN A 280 1.46 31.87 -23.30
C GLN A 280 1.00 33.09 -24.12
N ASN A 281 -0.18 33.64 -23.81
CA ASN A 281 -0.83 34.65 -24.67
C ASN A 281 -0.70 36.09 -24.15
N LYS A 282 0.06 36.34 -23.08
CA LYS A 282 0.25 37.68 -22.48
C LYS A 282 -1.08 38.45 -22.31
N VAL A 283 -2.06 37.75 -21.74
CA VAL A 283 -3.44 38.20 -21.58
C VAL A 283 -3.54 39.46 -20.71
N SER A 284 -4.43 40.40 -21.04
CA SER A 284 -4.62 41.63 -20.26
C SER A 284 -5.20 41.34 -18.87
N LYS A 285 -5.09 42.31 -17.95
CA LYS A 285 -5.66 42.17 -16.60
C LYS A 285 -7.18 42.07 -16.63
N GLU A 286 -7.87 42.81 -17.52
CA GLU A 286 -9.33 42.69 -17.65
C GLU A 286 -9.73 41.30 -18.15
N GLU A 287 -9.08 40.77 -19.18
CA GLU A 287 -9.40 39.44 -19.72
C GLU A 287 -9.09 38.34 -18.69
N ILE A 288 -8.02 38.46 -17.89
CA ILE A 288 -7.76 37.54 -16.78
C ILE A 288 -8.88 37.55 -15.74
N ASN A 289 -9.43 38.72 -15.40
CA ASN A 289 -10.54 38.82 -14.46
C ASN A 289 -11.81 38.20 -15.04
N LYS A 290 -12.11 38.49 -16.30
CA LYS A 290 -13.21 37.86 -17.04
C LYS A 290 -13.10 36.32 -17.05
N ILE A 291 -11.93 35.77 -17.38
CA ILE A 291 -11.68 34.33 -17.35
C ILE A 291 -11.91 33.73 -15.96
N LYS A 292 -11.56 34.45 -14.88
CA LYS A 292 -11.80 33.97 -13.51
C LYS A 292 -13.28 33.88 -13.20
N GLU A 293 -14.06 34.91 -13.53
CA GLU A 293 -15.52 34.94 -13.32
C GLU A 293 -16.21 33.80 -14.07
N GLU A 294 -15.91 33.66 -15.36
CA GLU A 294 -16.42 32.58 -16.22
C GLU A 294 -16.05 31.18 -15.68
N LYS A 295 -14.82 31.02 -15.17
CA LYS A 295 -14.37 29.78 -14.55
C LYS A 295 -15.17 29.47 -13.28
N GLU A 296 -15.42 30.46 -12.42
CA GLU A 296 -16.25 30.26 -11.22
C GLU A 296 -17.68 29.86 -11.58
N GLU A 297 -18.27 30.48 -12.60
CA GLU A 297 -19.59 30.09 -13.11
C GLU A 297 -19.63 28.62 -13.54
N ILE A 298 -18.63 28.17 -14.29
CA ILE A 298 -18.49 26.75 -14.67
C ILE A 298 -18.32 25.85 -13.45
N PHE A 299 -17.50 26.24 -12.48
CA PHE A 299 -17.26 25.41 -11.30
C PHE A 299 -18.51 25.29 -10.43
N ASN A 300 -19.35 26.33 -10.41
CA ASN A 300 -20.66 26.32 -9.74
C ASN A 300 -21.64 25.33 -10.36
N LEU A 301 -21.48 24.92 -11.63
CA LEU A 301 -22.27 23.83 -12.21
C LEU A 301 -22.11 22.53 -11.43
N PHE A 302 -20.92 22.26 -10.88
CA PHE A 302 -20.63 21.05 -10.13
C PHE A 302 -21.15 21.05 -8.69
N GLN A 303 -21.69 22.18 -8.22
CA GLN A 303 -22.23 22.35 -6.86
C GLN A 303 -23.75 22.17 -6.79
N VAL A 304 -24.43 22.01 -7.94
CA VAL A 304 -25.88 21.83 -8.00
C VAL A 304 -26.34 20.52 -7.37
N GLY A 305 -27.54 20.53 -6.78
CA GLY A 305 -28.10 19.37 -6.07
C GLY A 305 -28.86 18.35 -6.92
N SER A 306 -29.09 18.61 -8.21
CA SER A 306 -29.84 17.69 -9.09
C SER A 306 -29.36 17.74 -10.54
N LEU A 307 -29.46 16.61 -11.25
CA LEU A 307 -29.04 16.53 -12.65
C LEU A 307 -29.88 17.47 -13.54
N LYS A 308 -31.19 17.59 -13.27
CA LYS A 308 -32.07 18.53 -13.99
C LYS A 308 -31.57 19.97 -13.87
N ASN A 309 -31.22 20.40 -12.66
CA ASN A 309 -30.71 21.75 -12.43
C ASN A 309 -29.32 21.94 -13.06
N ALA A 310 -28.45 20.92 -12.99
CA ALA A 310 -27.16 20.93 -13.68
C ALA A 310 -27.32 21.16 -15.18
N ARG A 311 -28.25 20.42 -15.80
CA ARG A 311 -28.52 20.49 -17.24
C ARG A 311 -29.12 21.82 -17.65
N ASN A 312 -30.06 22.34 -16.87
CA ASN A 312 -30.66 23.66 -17.13
C ASN A 312 -29.62 24.78 -17.07
N LYS A 313 -28.79 24.81 -16.02
CA LYS A 313 -27.70 25.79 -15.91
C LYS A 313 -26.66 25.63 -17.03
N PHE A 314 -26.29 24.39 -17.36
CA PHE A 314 -25.35 24.15 -18.46
C PHE A 314 -25.89 24.61 -19.81
N ASN A 315 -27.20 24.41 -20.07
CA ASN A 315 -27.84 24.94 -21.28
C ASN A 315 -27.80 26.48 -21.32
N GLN A 316 -27.99 27.16 -20.19
CA GLN A 316 -27.85 28.63 -20.13
C GLN A 316 -26.44 29.09 -20.48
N VAL A 317 -25.42 28.40 -19.95
CA VAL A 317 -24.01 28.63 -20.31
C VAL A 317 -23.77 28.39 -21.81
N LEU A 318 -24.36 27.34 -22.38
CA LEU A 318 -24.23 27.04 -23.81
C LEU A 318 -24.87 28.11 -24.72
N VAL A 319 -25.98 28.72 -24.31
CA VAL A 319 -26.63 29.80 -25.07
C VAL A 319 -25.71 31.01 -25.19
N LYS A 320 -25.01 31.35 -24.10
CA LYS A 320 -24.13 32.53 -24.03
C LYS A 320 -22.68 32.22 -24.38
N ILE A 321 -22.36 30.99 -24.81
CA ILE A 321 -20.98 30.51 -24.94
C ILE A 321 -20.08 31.41 -25.81
N LYS A 322 -20.65 32.07 -26.83
CA LYS A 322 -19.90 32.98 -27.72
C LYS A 322 -19.33 34.20 -27.00
N GLU A 323 -19.93 34.60 -25.87
CA GLU A 323 -19.52 35.74 -25.06
C GLU A 323 -18.33 35.42 -24.15
N TYR A 324 -18.05 34.12 -23.93
CA TYR A 324 -16.99 33.67 -23.02
C TYR A 324 -15.61 33.84 -23.65
N SER A 325 -14.59 33.94 -22.82
CA SER A 325 -13.18 33.91 -23.25
C SER A 325 -12.88 32.62 -24.02
N LYS A 326 -12.05 32.71 -25.07
CA LYS A 326 -11.73 31.59 -25.98
C LYS A 326 -11.31 30.30 -25.25
N ILE A 327 -10.51 30.45 -24.19
CA ILE A 327 -10.04 29.32 -23.39
C ILE A 327 -11.17 28.63 -22.60
N ILE A 328 -12.18 29.40 -22.17
CA ILE A 328 -13.34 28.86 -21.48
C ILE A 328 -14.28 28.17 -22.47
N GLN A 329 -14.50 28.76 -23.65
CA GLN A 329 -15.22 28.10 -24.75
C GLN A 329 -14.57 26.75 -25.08
N PHE A 330 -13.24 26.71 -25.17
CA PHE A 330 -12.48 25.49 -25.41
C PHE A 330 -12.77 24.41 -24.35
N ILE A 331 -12.75 24.75 -23.06
CA ILE A 331 -13.06 23.81 -21.96
C ILE A 331 -14.51 23.30 -22.07
N ILE A 332 -15.47 24.20 -22.31
CA ILE A 332 -16.88 23.82 -22.42
C ILE A 332 -17.10 22.86 -23.59
N ILE A 333 -16.59 23.21 -24.78
CA ILE A 333 -16.85 22.47 -26.02
C ILE A 333 -16.12 21.13 -26.03
N ASN A 334 -14.85 21.09 -25.62
CA ASN A 334 -14.01 19.89 -25.77
C ASN A 334 -14.05 18.98 -24.54
N SER A 335 -14.48 19.47 -23.37
CA SER A 335 -14.53 18.66 -22.16
C SER A 335 -15.95 18.53 -21.61
N LEU A 336 -16.57 19.62 -21.18
CA LEU A 336 -17.85 19.53 -20.45
C LEU A 336 -18.99 19.00 -21.31
N ARG A 337 -19.14 19.51 -22.53
CA ARG A 337 -20.23 19.15 -23.44
C ARG A 337 -20.22 17.66 -23.82
N PRO A 338 -19.13 17.08 -24.36
CA PRO A 338 -19.13 15.67 -24.75
C PRO A 338 -19.25 14.72 -23.55
N TYR A 339 -18.73 15.12 -22.38
CA TYR A 339 -18.67 14.24 -21.21
C TYR A 339 -19.63 14.63 -20.09
N PHE A 340 -20.66 15.43 -20.36
CA PHE A 340 -21.58 15.96 -19.33
C PHE A 340 -22.14 14.85 -18.43
N LYS A 341 -22.73 13.81 -19.00
CA LYS A 341 -23.27 12.68 -18.22
C LYS A 341 -22.21 12.01 -17.33
N THR A 342 -20.97 11.91 -17.81
CA THR A 342 -19.84 11.33 -17.06
C THR A 342 -19.39 12.22 -15.91
N PHE A 343 -19.44 13.55 -16.07
CA PHE A 343 -19.10 14.48 -15.00
C PHE A 343 -20.15 14.54 -13.89
N PHE A 344 -21.40 14.26 -14.23
CA PHE A 344 -22.55 14.43 -13.35
C PHE A 344 -23.24 13.12 -12.95
N ALA A 345 -22.65 11.96 -13.23
CA ALA A 345 -23.24 10.65 -12.91
C ALA A 345 -23.57 10.50 -11.40
N PHE A 346 -22.78 11.15 -10.53
CA PHE A 346 -23.04 11.20 -9.08
C PHE A 346 -24.35 11.88 -8.67
N LEU A 347 -24.96 12.68 -9.55
CA LEU A 347 -26.27 13.29 -9.30
C LEU A 347 -27.43 12.30 -9.56
N ASP A 348 -27.21 11.29 -10.41
CA ASP A 348 -28.19 10.22 -10.65
C ASP A 348 -28.14 9.16 -9.55
N ASP A 349 -26.96 8.92 -8.99
CA ASP A 349 -26.75 7.98 -7.89
C ASP A 349 -25.75 8.53 -6.88
N LYS A 350 -26.27 8.92 -5.70
CA LYS A 350 -25.51 9.54 -4.60
C LYS A 350 -24.38 8.64 -4.06
N ASN A 351 -24.40 7.34 -4.37
CA ASN A 351 -23.38 6.40 -3.95
C ASN A 351 -22.11 6.47 -4.80
N ILE A 352 -22.20 7.03 -6.01
CA ILE A 352 -21.05 7.22 -6.90
C ILE A 352 -20.15 8.30 -6.29
N GLN A 353 -18.88 7.97 -6.08
CA GLN A 353 -17.93 8.92 -5.53
C GLN A 353 -17.60 10.01 -6.54
N ARG A 354 -17.70 11.26 -6.11
CA ARG A 354 -17.35 12.44 -6.91
C ARG A 354 -15.85 12.55 -7.19
N THR A 355 -15.03 11.97 -6.32
CA THR A 355 -13.57 12.09 -6.41
C THR A 355 -12.88 10.75 -6.16
N SER A 356 -11.66 10.63 -6.69
CA SER A 356 -10.73 9.52 -6.46
C SER A 356 -9.94 9.65 -5.14
N ASN A 357 -10.22 10.63 -4.28
CA ASN A 357 -9.40 10.93 -3.10
C ASN A 357 -9.12 9.71 -2.20
N LYS A 358 -10.06 8.76 -2.12
CA LYS A 358 -9.88 7.51 -1.36
C LYS A 358 -8.69 6.69 -1.88
N ILE A 359 -8.56 6.52 -3.20
CA ILE A 359 -7.48 5.74 -3.79
C ILE A 359 -6.14 6.50 -3.72
N GLU A 360 -6.16 7.82 -3.88
CA GLU A 360 -4.97 8.66 -3.72
C GLU A 360 -4.42 8.59 -2.29
N ASN A 361 -5.29 8.56 -1.29
CA ASN A 361 -4.89 8.37 0.10
C ASN A 361 -4.28 6.98 0.32
N ILE A 362 -4.85 5.93 -0.29
CA ILE A 362 -4.30 4.57 -0.24
C ILE A 362 -2.90 4.54 -0.85
N PHE A 363 -2.69 5.17 -2.01
CA PHE A 363 -1.38 5.30 -2.64
C PHE A 363 -0.36 5.98 -1.72
N GLN A 364 -0.70 7.13 -1.15
CA GLN A 364 0.18 7.84 -0.22
C GLN A 364 0.54 7.01 1.01
N LYS A 365 -0.43 6.32 1.62
CA LYS A 365 -0.23 5.50 2.82
C LYS A 365 0.55 4.22 2.55
N THR A 366 0.30 3.57 1.41
CA THR A 366 0.86 2.25 1.08
C THR A 366 2.15 2.31 0.29
N PHE A 367 2.43 3.39 -0.45
CA PHE A 367 3.61 3.52 -1.30
C PHE A 367 3.97 4.99 -1.65
N PRO A 368 4.54 5.77 -0.73
CA PRO A 368 4.79 7.20 -0.87
C PRO A 368 5.88 7.48 -1.90
N LYS A 369 5.87 8.71 -2.41
CA LYS A 369 6.72 9.17 -3.52
C LYS A 369 8.23 8.92 -3.31
N SER A 370 8.72 8.99 -2.07
CA SER A 370 10.13 8.79 -1.72
C SER A 370 10.66 7.40 -2.10
N VAL A 371 9.82 6.36 -2.04
CA VAL A 371 10.24 4.97 -2.30
C VAL A 371 9.91 4.47 -3.71
N LYS A 372 9.05 5.18 -4.45
CA LYS A 372 8.58 4.77 -5.79
C LYS A 372 9.69 4.54 -6.80
N LYS A 373 10.84 5.17 -6.60
CA LYS A 373 11.97 5.15 -7.55
C LYS A 373 13.11 4.18 -7.18
N LEU A 374 12.97 3.47 -6.06
CA LEU A 374 14.07 2.70 -5.45
C LEU A 374 13.96 1.18 -5.68
N MET A 375 12.98 0.72 -6.45
CA MET A 375 12.62 -0.69 -6.51
C MET A 375 13.43 -1.47 -7.54
N LYS A 376 13.77 -2.72 -7.20
CA LYS A 376 14.56 -3.61 -8.05
C LYS A 376 13.73 -4.69 -8.75
N ILE A 377 12.68 -5.19 -8.10
CA ILE A 377 11.85 -6.26 -8.64
C ILE A 377 10.39 -6.09 -8.26
N LYS A 378 9.49 -6.53 -9.15
CA LYS A 378 8.03 -6.43 -8.99
C LYS A 378 7.51 -7.06 -7.71
N ASN A 379 7.98 -8.26 -7.38
CA ASN A 379 7.58 -8.96 -6.16
C ASN A 379 7.91 -8.12 -4.91
N GLY A 380 9.13 -7.57 -4.84
CA GLY A 380 9.55 -6.73 -3.73
C GLY A 380 8.74 -5.44 -3.57
N VAL A 381 8.16 -4.90 -4.64
CA VAL A 381 7.20 -3.77 -4.55
C VAL A 381 5.90 -4.24 -3.92
N MET A 382 5.31 -5.32 -4.44
CA MET A 382 4.05 -5.85 -3.95
C MET A 382 4.13 -6.29 -2.49
N SER A 383 5.21 -6.96 -2.08
CA SER A 383 5.41 -7.36 -0.69
C SER A 383 5.42 -6.17 0.26
N ARG A 384 6.13 -5.09 -0.08
CA ARG A 384 6.17 -3.86 0.73
C ARG A 384 4.80 -3.19 0.84
N ILE A 385 4.08 -3.11 -0.29
CA ILE A 385 2.70 -2.62 -0.32
C ILE A 385 1.80 -3.46 0.59
N ASN A 386 1.94 -4.78 0.58
CA ASN A 386 1.10 -5.68 1.37
C ASN A 386 1.43 -5.61 2.87
N ILE A 387 2.71 -5.60 3.24
CA ILE A 387 3.15 -5.36 4.63
C ILE A 387 2.53 -4.05 5.14
N ARG A 388 2.57 -3.00 4.32
CA ARG A 388 1.96 -1.69 4.64
C ARG A 388 0.46 -1.76 4.87
N LYS A 389 -0.27 -2.47 4.02
CA LYS A 389 -1.71 -2.67 4.19
C LYS A 389 -2.02 -3.40 5.50
N GLU A 390 -1.23 -4.41 5.85
CA GLU A 390 -1.39 -5.14 7.11
C GLU A 390 -1.21 -4.22 8.32
N ILE A 391 -0.15 -3.40 8.36
CA ILE A 391 0.08 -2.43 9.44
C ILE A 391 -1.06 -1.41 9.55
N GLN A 392 -1.56 -0.89 8.41
CA GLN A 392 -2.68 0.05 8.42
C GLN A 392 -3.98 -0.60 8.91
N TYR A 393 -4.23 -1.86 8.54
CA TYR A 393 -5.37 -2.61 9.04
C TYR A 393 -5.27 -2.84 10.56
N GLN A 394 -4.10 -3.21 11.06
CA GLN A 394 -3.87 -3.38 12.50
C GLN A 394 -4.17 -2.09 13.27
N LYS A 395 -3.71 -0.93 12.79
CA LYS A 395 -4.04 0.37 13.42
C LYS A 395 -5.54 0.63 13.51
N LYS A 396 -6.29 0.43 12.42
CA LYS A 396 -7.75 0.60 12.42
C LYS A 396 -8.43 -0.29 13.48
N VAL A 397 -7.86 -1.45 13.82
CA VAL A 397 -8.39 -2.34 14.87
C VAL A 397 -8.06 -1.85 16.28
N PHE A 398 -6.95 -1.12 16.47
CA PHE A 398 -6.56 -0.56 17.77
C PHE A 398 -7.19 0.80 18.07
N ASP A 399 -7.52 1.57 17.03
CA ASP A 399 -8.15 2.90 17.16
C ASP A 399 -9.69 2.82 17.29
N ASN A 400 -10.28 1.63 17.06
CA ASN A 400 -11.67 1.28 17.34
C ASN A 400 -11.76 0.56 18.69
#